data_AF-A0A5B7A8Q0-F1
#
_entry.id   AF-A0A5B7A8Q0-F1
#
_cell.length_a   1.000
_cell.length_b   1.000
_cell.length_c   1.000
_cell.angle_alpha   90.00
_cell.angle_beta   90.00
_cell.angle_gamma   90.00
#
_symmetry.space_group_name_H-M   'P 1'
#
loop_
_entity.id
_entity.type
_entity.pdbx_description
1 polymer ?
#
loop_
_entity_poly.entity_id
_entity_poly.type
_entity_poly.pdbx_seq_one_letter_code
_entity_poly.pdbx_strand_id
1 'polypeptide(L)'
;RKQERRRREKFKCFFMCLFHPRIPGSRTARRTFEFGRTYVVRPKGKHQATIVWLHDLGDNGSSWSQLLETLPLPNIKWICPTAPTRPVALLGGFPCTAWFDVGELSEDGPDDFEGLDASVAHIANLLST
;
A
#
# COMPACT_ATOMS: atom_id res chain seq x y z
N ARG A 1 -14.09 3.50 23.79
CA ARG A 1 -15.27 2.79 23.20
C ARG A 1 -15.37 2.93 21.67
N LYS A 2 -15.53 4.13 21.06
CA LYS A 2 -15.57 4.29 19.58
C LYS A 2 -14.27 3.90 18.85
N GLN A 3 -13.11 4.23 19.41
CA GLN A 3 -11.79 3.92 18.82
C GLN A 3 -11.44 2.43 18.86
N GLU A 4 -11.95 1.72 19.86
CA GLU A 4 -11.77 0.27 20.00
C GLU A 4 -12.68 -0.50 19.04
N ARG A 5 -13.88 0.03 18.75
CA ARG A 5 -14.79 -0.47 17.73
C ARG A 5 -14.19 -0.32 16.32
N ARG A 6 -13.59 0.85 16.02
CA ARG A 6 -12.81 1.08 14.78
C ARG A 6 -11.58 0.18 14.66
N ARG A 7 -10.89 -0.11 15.77
CA ARG A 7 -9.77 -1.08 15.78
C ARG A 7 -10.26 -2.50 15.47
N ARG A 8 -11.38 -2.93 16.07
CA ARG A 8 -12.00 -4.24 15.80
C ARG A 8 -12.55 -4.35 14.36
N GLU A 9 -13.08 -3.27 13.80
CA GLU A 9 -13.51 -3.21 12.39
C GLU A 9 -12.31 -3.27 11.43
N LYS A 10 -11.24 -2.50 11.70
CA LYS A 10 -9.98 -2.59 10.93
C LYS A 10 -9.34 -3.98 11.00
N PHE A 11 -9.33 -4.61 12.18
CA PHE A 11 -8.82 -5.97 12.35
C PHE A 11 -9.71 -7.01 11.65
N LYS A 12 -11.05 -6.79 11.64
CA LYS A 12 -11.98 -7.62 10.86
C LYS A 12 -11.77 -7.47 9.35
N CYS A 13 -11.56 -6.27 8.81
CA CYS A 13 -11.18 -6.09 7.40
C CYS A 13 -9.87 -6.79 7.06
N PHE A 14 -8.85 -6.65 7.92
CA PHE A 14 -7.56 -7.31 7.74
C PHE A 14 -7.71 -8.85 7.74
N PHE A 15 -8.51 -9.40 8.65
CA PHE A 15 -8.80 -10.83 8.70
C PHE A 15 -9.65 -11.31 7.52
N MET A 16 -10.59 -10.49 7.02
CA MET A 16 -11.44 -10.83 5.88
C MET A 16 -10.66 -10.86 4.55
N CYS A 17 -9.63 -10.02 4.39
CA CYS A 17 -8.68 -10.12 3.26
C CYS A 17 -7.82 -11.40 3.34
N LEU A 18 -7.45 -11.84 4.54
CA LEU A 18 -6.64 -13.05 4.73
C LEU A 18 -7.41 -14.36 4.49
N PHE A 19 -8.75 -14.32 4.41
CA PHE A 19 -9.61 -15.50 4.30
C PHE A 19 -10.60 -15.42 3.14
N HIS A 20 -10.20 -14.92 1.97
CA HIS A 20 -10.98 -15.17 0.76
C HIS A 20 -10.81 -16.63 0.31
N PRO A 21 -11.89 -17.45 0.29
CA PRO A 21 -11.81 -18.81 -0.22
C PRO A 21 -11.47 -18.78 -1.71
N ARG A 22 -10.38 -19.47 -2.09
CA ARG A 22 -10.01 -19.68 -3.49
C ARG A 22 -11.18 -20.35 -4.23
N ILE A 23 -11.72 -19.68 -5.26
CA ILE A 23 -12.58 -20.34 -6.24
C ILE A 23 -11.68 -21.28 -7.08
N PRO A 24 -11.87 -22.61 -7.03
CA PRO A 24 -11.08 -23.52 -7.85
C PRO A 24 -11.64 -23.52 -9.27
N GLY A 25 -10.93 -22.93 -10.25
CA GLY A 25 -11.34 -23.07 -11.65
C GLY A 25 -10.75 -22.11 -12.68
N SER A 26 -10.29 -20.92 -12.29
CA SER A 26 -9.69 -19.99 -13.27
C SER A 26 -8.16 -20.04 -13.18
N ARG A 27 -7.50 -20.62 -14.18
CA ARG A 27 -6.07 -20.38 -14.42
C ARG A 27 -5.89 -19.00 -15.06
N THR A 28 -6.22 -17.95 -14.30
CA THR A 28 -5.72 -16.61 -14.60
C THR A 28 -4.24 -16.61 -14.26
N ALA A 29 -3.38 -16.26 -15.21
CA ALA A 29 -1.96 -16.09 -14.94
C ALA A 29 -1.80 -15.09 -13.79
N ARG A 30 -1.20 -15.52 -12.67
CA ARG A 30 -0.98 -14.68 -11.50
C ARG A 30 -0.12 -13.49 -11.92
N ARG A 31 -0.60 -12.26 -11.73
CA ARG A 31 0.18 -11.06 -12.04
C ARG A 31 1.35 -10.96 -11.06
N THR A 32 2.56 -10.79 -11.58
CA THR A 32 3.74 -10.51 -10.76
C THR A 32 3.82 -9.00 -10.54
N PHE A 33 3.91 -8.58 -9.28
CA PHE A 33 4.03 -7.17 -8.91
C PHE A 33 5.47 -6.88 -8.45
N GLU A 34 6.18 -6.05 -9.21
CA GLU A 34 7.52 -5.59 -8.87
C GLU A 34 7.44 -4.24 -8.17
N PHE A 35 7.54 -4.25 -6.85
CA PHE A 35 7.54 -3.02 -6.06
C PHE A 35 8.85 -2.25 -6.25
N GLY A 36 8.74 -0.93 -6.31
CA GLY A 36 9.90 -0.06 -6.42
C GLY A 36 10.70 0.03 -5.13
N ARG A 37 11.75 0.85 -5.16
CA ARG A 37 12.66 1.03 -4.02
C ARG A 37 11.91 1.57 -2.78
N THR A 38 12.24 1.01 -1.62
CA THR A 38 11.81 1.52 -0.32
C THR A 38 12.85 2.47 0.27
N TYR A 39 12.37 3.60 0.80
CA TYR A 39 13.18 4.63 1.43
C TYR A 39 12.89 4.67 2.93
N VAL A 40 13.93 4.76 3.76
CA VAL A 40 13.78 4.75 5.21
C VAL A 40 14.40 6.01 5.79
N VAL A 41 13.58 6.81 6.47
CA VAL A 41 14.05 7.96 7.26
C VAL A 41 14.18 7.50 8.71
N ARG A 42 15.39 7.60 9.25
CA ARG A 42 15.66 7.20 10.63
C ARG A 42 15.11 8.26 11.60
N PRO A 43 14.60 7.85 12.77
CA PRO A 43 14.24 8.80 13.81
C PRO A 43 15.48 9.58 14.25
N LYS A 44 15.33 10.89 14.42
CA LYS A 44 16.41 11.79 14.87
C LYS A 44 16.65 11.68 16.39
N GLY A 45 15.62 11.30 17.13
CA GLY A 45 15.66 11.06 18.58
C GLY A 45 15.40 9.59 18.94
N LYS A 46 15.07 9.33 20.21
CA LYS A 46 14.70 7.98 20.67
C LYS A 46 13.52 7.47 19.85
N HIS A 47 13.68 6.33 19.16
CA HIS A 47 12.62 5.72 18.37
C HIS A 47 11.43 5.34 19.27
N GLN A 48 10.24 5.86 18.94
CA GLN A 48 8.98 5.53 19.65
C GLN A 48 7.89 4.99 18.73
N ALA A 49 7.92 5.35 17.44
CA ALA A 49 6.95 4.87 16.46
C ALA A 49 7.59 4.65 15.09
N THR A 50 7.05 3.69 14.36
CA THR A 50 7.30 3.50 12.93
C THR A 50 6.01 3.78 12.16
N ILE A 51 6.12 4.55 11.08
CA ILE A 51 5.01 4.81 10.15
C ILE A 51 5.43 4.35 8.76
N VAL A 52 4.60 3.52 8.13
CA VAL A 52 4.68 3.26 6.69
C VAL A 52 3.84 4.33 5.98
N TRP A 53 4.47 5.13 5.13
CA TRP A 53 3.80 6.19 4.38
C TRP A 53 3.69 5.80 2.91
N LEU A 54 2.47 5.74 2.38
CA LEU A 54 2.20 5.41 0.99
C LEU A 54 2.03 6.71 0.21
N HIS A 55 2.73 6.80 -0.92
CA HIS A 55 2.61 7.93 -1.83
C HIS A 55 1.34 7.80 -2.70
N ASP A 56 0.94 8.92 -3.32
CA ASP A 56 -0.20 8.99 -4.24
C ASP A 56 0.14 8.42 -5.63
N LEU A 57 -0.89 8.26 -6.48
CA LEU A 57 -0.75 7.81 -7.86
C LEU A 57 0.29 8.63 -8.64
N GLY A 58 1.25 7.94 -9.27
CA GLY A 58 2.29 8.57 -10.09
C GLY A 58 3.48 9.16 -9.33
N ASP A 59 3.48 9.09 -8.00
CA ASP A 59 4.59 9.55 -7.16
C ASP A 59 5.52 8.40 -6.72
N ASN A 60 6.48 8.61 -5.82
CA ASN A 60 7.38 7.56 -5.35
C ASN A 60 7.81 7.74 -3.89
N GLY A 61 8.47 6.72 -3.33
CA GLY A 61 8.93 6.77 -1.94
C GLY A 61 10.04 7.80 -1.68
N SER A 62 10.81 8.20 -2.70
CA SER A 62 11.91 9.15 -2.54
C SER A 62 11.42 10.55 -2.22
N SER A 63 10.47 11.07 -3.01
CA SER A 63 9.88 12.41 -2.85
C SER A 63 9.26 12.57 -1.46
N TRP A 64 8.46 11.60 -1.02
CA TRP A 64 7.85 11.61 0.31
C TRP A 64 8.87 11.45 1.43
N SER A 65 9.90 10.63 1.26
CA SER A 65 10.94 10.49 2.29
C SER A 65 11.68 11.81 2.56
N GLN A 66 11.97 12.58 1.50
CA GLN A 66 12.60 13.90 1.61
C GLN A 66 11.68 14.89 2.34
N LEU A 67 10.38 14.91 2.01
CA LEU A 67 9.41 15.76 2.69
C LEU A 67 9.28 15.38 4.17
N LEU A 68 9.09 14.09 4.48
CA LEU A 68 8.89 13.59 5.84
C LEU A 68 10.11 13.81 6.75
N GLU A 69 11.32 13.81 6.18
CA GLU A 69 12.55 14.12 6.92
C GLU A 69 12.59 15.57 7.44
N THR A 70 11.85 16.49 6.82
CA THR A 70 11.77 17.90 7.25
C THR A 70 10.83 18.12 8.44
N LEU A 71 9.93 17.17 8.73
CA LEU A 71 8.94 17.33 9.79
C LEU A 71 9.59 17.33 11.19
N PRO A 72 9.09 18.15 12.14
CA PRO A 72 9.62 18.21 13.50
C PRO A 72 9.09 17.04 14.37
N LEU A 73 9.27 15.80 13.89
CA LEU A 73 8.79 14.57 14.52
C LEU A 73 9.98 13.64 14.81
N PRO A 74 10.81 13.94 15.84
CA PRO A 74 12.11 13.29 16.01
C PRO A 74 12.02 11.80 16.40
N ASN A 75 10.89 11.35 16.94
CA ASN A 75 10.76 9.99 17.47
C ASN A 75 10.16 8.98 16.47
N ILE A 76 9.95 9.39 15.22
CA ILE A 76 9.29 8.59 14.18
C ILE A 76 10.32 8.06 13.17
N LYS A 77 10.29 6.74 12.95
CA LYS A 77 10.90 6.09 11.76
C LYS A 77 9.88 6.11 10.63
N TRP A 78 10.26 6.61 9.46
CA TRP A 78 9.41 6.57 8.26
C TRP A 78 9.89 5.47 7.33
N ILE A 79 8.96 4.64 6.83
CA ILE A 79 9.20 3.69 5.75
C ILE A 79 8.33 4.14 4.57
N CYS A 80 8.96 4.52 3.47
CA CYS A 80 8.32 5.06 2.28
C CYS A 80 8.57 4.09 1.11
N PRO A 81 7.74 3.04 0.95
CA PRO A 81 7.82 2.15 -0.20
C PRO A 81 7.39 2.86 -1.48
N THR A 82 7.83 2.33 -2.63
CA THR A 82 7.36 2.78 -3.94
C THR A 82 6.47 1.71 -4.56
N ALA A 83 5.28 2.09 -5.01
CA ALA A 83 4.36 1.19 -5.68
C ALA A 83 4.96 0.61 -6.98
N PRO A 84 4.43 -0.52 -7.50
CA PRO A 84 4.82 -1.02 -8.80
C PRO A 84 4.48 -0.02 -9.91
N THR A 85 5.37 0.07 -10.92
CA THR A 85 5.03 0.75 -12.18
C THR A 85 4.16 -0.18 -13.00
N ARG A 86 2.94 0.26 -13.32
CA ARG A 86 1.97 -0.53 -14.09
C ARG A 86 0.99 0.36 -14.86
N PRO A 87 0.37 -0.16 -15.93
CA PRO A 87 -0.73 0.53 -16.61
C PRO A 87 -1.86 0.85 -15.64
N VAL A 88 -2.44 2.05 -15.75
CA VAL A 88 -3.58 2.48 -14.92
C VAL A 88 -4.77 2.79 -15.81
N ALA A 89 -5.88 2.09 -15.59
CA ALA A 89 -7.08 2.18 -16.44
C ALA A 89 -7.65 3.60 -16.47
N LEU A 90 -7.74 4.26 -15.31
CA LEU A 90 -8.16 5.68 -15.19
C LEU A 90 -7.33 6.64 -16.06
N LEU A 91 -6.07 6.30 -16.36
CA LEU A 91 -5.16 7.10 -17.19
C LEU A 91 -5.05 6.56 -18.63
N GLY A 92 -6.06 5.82 -19.10
CA GLY A 92 -6.05 5.23 -20.45
C GLY A 92 -4.96 4.18 -20.65
N GLY A 93 -4.54 3.51 -19.56
CA GLY A 93 -3.46 2.52 -19.58
C GLY A 93 -2.06 3.11 -19.53
N PHE A 94 -1.91 4.42 -19.29
CA PHE A 94 -0.59 5.03 -19.13
C PHE A 94 0.17 4.41 -17.94
N PRO A 95 1.45 4.01 -18.11
CA PRO A 95 2.21 3.39 -17.05
C PRO A 95 2.67 4.43 -16.02
N CYS A 96 2.28 4.24 -14.76
CA CYS A 96 2.79 5.01 -13.63
C CYS A 96 2.81 4.16 -12.36
N THR A 97 3.34 4.71 -11.28
CA THR A 97 3.38 4.02 -9.98
C THR A 97 2.00 4.01 -9.34
N ALA A 98 1.45 2.82 -9.10
CA ALA A 98 0.11 2.65 -8.55
C ALA A 98 0.03 1.42 -7.65
N TRP A 99 -0.69 1.50 -6.52
CA TRP A 99 -0.83 0.38 -5.56
C TRP A 99 -1.84 -0.69 -6.00
N PHE A 100 -2.98 -0.29 -6.54
CA PHE A 100 -4.01 -1.14 -7.14
C PHE A 100 -4.65 -0.36 -8.30
N ASP A 101 -5.10 -1.06 -9.34
CA ASP A 101 -5.63 -0.41 -10.55
C ASP A 101 -7.01 0.16 -10.22
N VAL A 102 -7.30 1.31 -10.80
CA VAL A 102 -8.57 2.01 -10.62
C VAL A 102 -9.16 2.13 -12.02
N GLY A 103 -10.27 1.43 -12.23
CA GLY A 103 -11.05 1.49 -13.47
C GLY A 103 -11.75 2.83 -13.65
N GLU A 104 -12.80 2.84 -14.47
CA GLU A 104 -13.69 3.99 -14.52
C GLU A 104 -14.25 4.30 -13.12
N LEU A 105 -14.50 5.58 -12.83
CA LEU A 105 -15.12 6.03 -11.58
C LEU A 105 -16.62 5.68 -11.52
N SER A 106 -16.98 4.46 -11.92
CA SER A 106 -18.31 3.86 -11.80
C SER A 106 -18.27 2.82 -10.68
N GLU A 107 -19.30 2.79 -9.83
CA GLU A 107 -19.42 1.78 -8.76
C GLU A 107 -19.52 0.34 -9.31
N ASP A 108 -19.77 0.18 -10.61
CA ASP A 108 -19.95 -1.11 -11.30
C ASP A 108 -18.67 -1.61 -12.00
N GLY A 109 -17.55 -0.90 -11.91
CA GLY A 109 -16.27 -1.31 -12.48
C GLY A 109 -15.67 -2.54 -11.76
N PRO A 110 -14.89 -3.40 -12.45
CA PRO A 110 -14.21 -4.50 -11.79
C PRO A 110 -13.09 -3.98 -10.88
N ASP A 111 -13.18 -4.29 -9.58
CA ASP A 111 -12.15 -3.98 -8.60
C ASP A 111 -10.85 -4.79 -8.82
N ASP A 112 -9.68 -4.15 -8.72
CA ASP A 112 -8.37 -4.80 -8.78
C ASP A 112 -7.99 -5.44 -7.43
N PHE A 113 -8.77 -6.43 -6.98
CA PHE A 113 -8.52 -7.14 -5.72
C PHE A 113 -7.14 -7.80 -5.66
N GLU A 114 -6.65 -8.34 -6.78
CA GLU A 114 -5.32 -8.97 -6.82
C GLU A 114 -4.20 -7.95 -6.59
N GLY A 115 -4.28 -6.76 -7.21
CA GLY A 115 -3.33 -5.68 -6.96
C GLY A 115 -3.42 -5.12 -5.55
N LEU A 116 -4.64 -5.01 -5.02
CA LEU A 116 -4.87 -4.59 -3.64
C LEU A 116 -4.25 -5.60 -2.65
N ASP A 117 -4.52 -6.89 -2.81
CA ASP A 117 -3.98 -7.96 -1.97
C ASP A 117 -2.45 -8.02 -2.05
N ALA A 118 -1.87 -7.85 -3.24
CA ALA A 118 -0.43 -7.79 -3.42
C ALA A 118 0.20 -6.60 -2.66
N SER A 119 -0.42 -5.43 -2.75
CA SER A 119 0.01 -4.24 -2.01
C SER A 119 -0.11 -4.41 -0.49
N VAL A 120 -1.23 -4.97 0.00
CA VAL A 120 -1.41 -5.27 1.43
C VAL A 120 -0.33 -6.24 1.92
N ALA A 121 -0.08 -7.32 1.17
CA ALA A 121 0.94 -8.29 1.52
C ALA A 121 2.35 -7.66 1.56
N HIS A 122 2.69 -6.83 0.57
CA HIS A 122 3.96 -6.12 0.54
C HIS A 122 4.13 -5.20 1.76
N ILE A 123 3.12 -4.38 2.06
CA ILE A 123 3.14 -3.42 3.18
C ILE A 123 3.24 -4.15 4.53
N ALA A 124 2.51 -5.26 4.70
CA ALA A 124 2.58 -6.06 5.92
C ALA A 124 4.00 -6.63 6.16
N ASN A 125 4.69 -7.03 5.08
CA ASN A 125 6.05 -7.55 5.18
C ASN A 125 7.07 -6.49 5.60
N LEU A 126 6.85 -5.20 5.30
CA LEU A 126 7.74 -4.11 5.72
C LEU A 126 7.81 -3.91 7.25
N LEU A 127 6.79 -4.38 7.97
CA LEU A 127 6.69 -4.28 9.42
C LEU A 127 7.03 -5.59 10.14
N SER A 128 7.26 -6.67 9.38
CA SER A 128 7.55 -8.00 9.93
C SER A 128 9.05 -8.26 10.16
N THR A 129 9.90 -7.26 9.89
CA THR A 129 11.35 -7.19 10.19
C THR A 129 11.65 -6.36 11.41
#